data_AF-R9LEI9-F1
#
_entry.id   AF-R9LEI9-F1
#
_cell.length_a   1.000
_cell.length_b   1.000
_cell.length_c   1.000
_cell.angle_alpha   90.00
_cell.angle_beta   90.00
_cell.angle_gamma   90.00
#
_symmetry.space_group_name_H-M   'P 1'
#
loop_
_entity.id
_entity.type
_entity.pdbx_description
1 polymer ?
#
loop_
_entity_poly.entity_id
_entity_poly.type
_entity_poly.pdbx_seq_one_letter_code
_entity_poly.pdbx_strand_id
1 'polypeptide(L)'
;MFTITFRVTKKQLAAAAAALVLAFAGGLWAKSALSELAGDVAQAPAEVKIEKTAAKTNEQRVSFLESFGWEVEPEAEEILDVLIPKEMDDVFSNYNEIQKAQGCDLTKYAGKRCKRYTYIVNNYPDQPENIRANIVTYKNKIIGGDVCSIELNGFMHGFAAETD
;
A
#
# COMPACT_ATOMS: atom_id res chain seq x y z
N MET A 1 -35.98 -33.79 -7.05
CA MET A 1 -35.81 -32.77 -6.01
C MET A 1 -36.22 -33.42 -4.70
N PHE A 2 -35.25 -33.85 -3.90
CA PHE A 2 -35.49 -34.54 -2.62
C PHE A 2 -35.30 -33.53 -1.49
N THR A 3 -36.36 -33.24 -0.75
CA THR A 3 -36.27 -32.53 0.53
C THR A 3 -36.15 -33.56 1.64
N ILE A 4 -35.01 -33.57 2.34
CA ILE A 4 -34.81 -34.40 3.52
C ILE A 4 -35.17 -33.54 4.74
N THR A 5 -36.18 -33.96 5.49
CA THR A 5 -36.59 -33.30 6.74
C THR A 5 -35.98 -34.07 7.92
N PHE A 6 -34.97 -33.51 8.58
CA PHE A 6 -34.45 -34.06 9.84
C PHE A 6 -35.25 -33.50 11.02
N ARG A 7 -35.84 -34.40 11.81
CA ARG A 7 -36.55 -34.05 13.05
C ARG A 7 -35.55 -34.11 14.22
N VAL A 8 -35.03 -32.95 14.61
CA VAL A 8 -34.08 -32.82 15.72
C VAL A 8 -34.79 -33.09 17.05
N THR A 9 -34.20 -33.93 17.91
CA THR A 9 -34.70 -34.23 19.26
C THR A 9 -33.91 -33.47 20.33
N LYS A 10 -34.57 -33.12 21.45
CA LYS A 10 -34.00 -32.27 22.51
C LYS A 10 -32.70 -32.78 23.14
N LYS A 11 -32.37 -34.07 22.99
CA LYS A 11 -31.13 -34.67 23.50
C LYS A 11 -29.91 -34.39 22.61
N GLN A 12 -30.10 -34.08 21.32
CA GLN A 12 -29.01 -33.74 20.39
C GLN A 12 -28.60 -32.26 20.43
N LEU A 13 -29.42 -31.39 21.02
CA LEU A 13 -29.08 -29.97 21.25
C LEU A 13 -28.12 -29.77 22.43
N ALA A 14 -28.21 -30.61 23.48
CA ALA A 14 -27.35 -30.48 24.66
C ALA A 14 -25.89 -30.87 24.40
N ALA A 15 -25.66 -31.87 23.54
CA ALA A 15 -24.31 -32.30 23.17
C ALA A 15 -23.56 -31.27 22.29
N ALA A 16 -24.29 -30.51 21.46
CA ALA A 16 -23.70 -29.45 20.63
C ALA A 16 -23.29 -28.20 21.43
N ALA A 17 -23.96 -27.92 22.56
CA ALA A 17 -23.63 -26.78 23.41
C ALA A 17 -22.35 -27.00 24.25
N ALA A 18 -22.07 -28.23 24.68
CA ALA A 18 -20.88 -28.55 25.48
C ALA A 18 -19.57 -28.49 24.67
N ALA A 19 -19.62 -28.80 23.37
CA ALA A 19 -18.45 -28.71 22.48
C ALA A 19 -18.08 -27.25 22.13
N LEU A 20 -19.05 -26.32 22.14
CA LEU A 20 -18.80 -24.91 21.89
C LEU A 20 -18.13 -24.21 23.08
N VAL A 21 -18.48 -24.53 24.32
CA VAL A 21 -17.90 -23.89 25.51
C VAL A 21 -16.41 -24.28 25.72
N LEU A 22 -16.03 -25.52 25.38
CA LEU A 22 -14.63 -25.95 25.45
C LEU A 22 -13.74 -25.34 24.35
N ALA A 23 -14.32 -24.97 23.20
CA ALA A 23 -13.60 -24.27 22.14
C ALA A 23 -13.31 -22.78 22.47
N PHE A 24 -14.19 -22.12 23.24
CA PHE A 24 -13.99 -20.72 23.62
C PHE A 24 -13.02 -20.53 24.79
N ALA A 25 -12.90 -21.48 25.73
CA ALA A 25 -11.95 -21.38 26.83
C ALA A 25 -10.49 -21.64 26.41
N GLY A 26 -10.26 -22.53 25.44
CA GLY A 26 -8.92 -22.80 24.90
C GLY A 26 -8.42 -21.73 23.90
N GLY A 27 -9.33 -21.06 23.20
CA GLY A 27 -8.98 -20.07 22.17
C GLY A 27 -8.38 -18.76 22.71
N LEU A 28 -8.72 -18.34 23.94
CA LEU A 28 -8.15 -17.13 24.52
C LEU A 28 -6.74 -17.34 25.09
N TRP A 29 -6.44 -18.50 25.68
CA TRP A 29 -5.10 -18.80 26.20
C TRP A 29 -4.10 -19.21 25.10
N ALA A 30 -4.58 -19.73 23.97
CA ALA A 30 -3.71 -20.08 22.84
C ALA A 30 -3.13 -18.84 22.12
N LYS A 31 -3.81 -17.69 22.15
CA LYS A 31 -3.32 -16.47 21.47
C LYS A 31 -2.16 -15.80 22.20
N SER A 32 -2.15 -15.82 23.54
CA SER A 32 -1.07 -15.24 24.33
C SER A 32 0.20 -16.10 24.30
N ALA A 33 0.07 -17.42 24.38
CA ALA A 33 1.23 -18.33 24.31
C ALA A 33 1.83 -18.45 22.89
N LEU A 34 1.05 -18.23 21.83
CA LEU A 34 1.57 -18.15 20.45
C LEU A 34 2.23 -16.80 20.14
N SER A 35 1.99 -15.76 20.94
CA SER A 35 2.62 -14.45 20.74
C SER A 35 4.05 -14.40 21.28
N GLU A 36 4.41 -15.24 22.26
CA GLU A 36 5.78 -15.34 22.79
C GLU A 36 6.67 -16.33 22.01
N LEU A 37 6.08 -17.21 21.19
CA LEU A 37 6.82 -18.16 20.35
C LEU A 37 6.99 -17.68 18.89
N ALA A 38 6.24 -16.66 18.49
CA ALA A 38 6.50 -15.91 17.26
C ALA A 38 7.61 -14.91 17.53
N GLY A 39 8.83 -15.44 17.70
CA GLY A 39 10.04 -14.64 17.63
C GLY A 39 9.99 -13.77 16.38
N ASP A 40 10.42 -12.53 16.55
CA ASP A 40 10.65 -11.49 15.55
C ASP A 40 10.98 -12.09 14.17
N VAL A 41 9.94 -12.39 13.40
CA VAL A 41 10.10 -12.73 11.99
C VAL A 41 10.19 -11.37 11.35
N ALA A 42 11.41 -10.86 11.25
CA ALA A 42 11.75 -9.79 10.32
C ALA A 42 11.17 -10.20 8.96
N GLN A 43 9.97 -9.70 8.68
CA GLN A 43 9.25 -9.97 7.47
C GLN A 43 10.05 -9.22 6.41
N ALA A 44 10.91 -9.96 5.69
CA ALA A 44 11.61 -9.41 4.55
C ALA A 44 10.58 -8.64 3.71
N PRO A 45 10.82 -7.35 3.42
CA PRO A 45 9.81 -6.52 2.76
C PRO A 45 9.41 -7.24 1.47
N ALA A 46 8.13 -7.57 1.36
CA ALA A 46 7.61 -8.13 0.13
C ALA A 46 7.98 -7.16 -0.98
N GLU A 47 8.72 -7.62 -1.99
CA GLU A 47 9.02 -6.82 -3.17
C GLU A 47 7.69 -6.41 -3.84
N VAL A 48 7.17 -5.24 -3.48
CA VAL A 48 5.96 -4.69 -4.08
C VAL A 48 6.32 -4.37 -5.53
N LYS A 49 5.81 -5.15 -6.48
CA LYS A 49 5.89 -4.82 -7.89
C LYS A 49 4.99 -3.63 -8.19
N ILE A 50 5.55 -2.42 -8.10
CA ILE A 50 4.84 -1.16 -8.29
C ILE A 50 4.32 -1.02 -9.72
N GLU A 51 5.12 -1.43 -10.72
CA GLU A 51 4.73 -1.31 -12.12
C GLU A 51 3.38 -2.01 -12.39
N LYS A 52 2.42 -1.22 -12.87
CA LYS A 52 1.10 -1.65 -13.36
C LYS A 52 0.07 -1.94 -12.26
N THR A 53 0.32 -1.57 -11.01
CA THR A 53 -0.69 -1.55 -9.96
C THR A 53 -1.87 -0.68 -10.37
N ALA A 54 -3.09 -1.11 -10.05
CA ALA A 54 -4.30 -0.37 -10.40
C ALA A 54 -4.37 0.96 -9.63
N ALA A 55 -4.73 2.05 -10.32
CA ALA A 55 -4.85 3.39 -9.73
C ALA A 55 -5.99 4.20 -10.36
N LYS A 56 -7.04 3.51 -10.83
CA LYS A 56 -8.20 4.13 -11.46
C LYS A 56 -8.96 4.99 -10.45
N THR A 57 -9.17 4.46 -9.24
CA THR A 57 -9.94 5.13 -8.19
C THR A 57 -9.01 5.75 -7.16
N ASN A 58 -9.56 6.67 -6.37
CA ASN A 58 -8.81 7.33 -5.31
C ASN A 58 -8.38 6.34 -4.22
N GLU A 59 -9.28 5.44 -3.85
CA GLU A 59 -9.06 4.41 -2.83
C GLU A 59 -7.91 3.49 -3.24
N GLN A 60 -7.79 3.15 -4.52
CA GLN A 60 -6.67 2.35 -5.03
C GLN A 60 -5.32 3.06 -4.86
N ARG A 61 -5.29 4.39 -5.00
CA ARG A 61 -4.08 5.20 -4.84
C ARG A 61 -3.70 5.36 -3.37
N VAL A 62 -4.69 5.62 -2.51
CA VAL A 62 -4.48 5.70 -1.05
C VAL A 62 -4.02 4.35 -0.51
N SER A 63 -4.71 3.25 -0.82
CA SER A 63 -4.30 1.90 -0.39
C SER A 63 -2.94 1.47 -0.93
N PHE A 64 -2.52 2.00 -2.08
CA PHE A 64 -1.16 1.78 -2.56
C PHE A 64 -0.14 2.47 -1.65
N LEU A 65 -0.35 3.73 -1.25
CA LEU A 65 0.54 4.44 -0.34
C LEU A 65 0.56 3.81 1.06
N GLU A 66 -0.60 3.40 1.57
CA GLU A 66 -0.73 2.67 2.83
C GLU A 66 0.05 1.34 2.82
N SER A 67 0.15 0.68 1.66
CA SER A 67 0.94 -0.56 1.53
C SER A 67 2.44 -0.35 1.71
N PHE A 68 2.92 0.89 1.58
CA PHE A 68 4.28 1.32 1.92
C PHE A 68 4.40 1.93 3.32
N GLY A 69 3.31 1.95 4.09
CA GLY A 69 3.28 2.51 5.44
C GLY A 69 2.97 4.00 5.52
N TRP A 70 2.59 4.66 4.42
CA TRP A 70 2.26 6.08 4.43
C TRP A 70 0.79 6.33 4.79
N GLU A 71 0.57 7.16 5.81
CA GLU A 71 -0.74 7.72 6.12
C GLU A 71 -0.87 9.06 5.40
N VAL A 72 -1.92 9.19 4.58
CA VAL A 72 -2.15 10.37 3.75
C VAL A 72 -3.53 10.95 3.95
N GLU A 73 -3.68 12.23 3.59
CA GLU A 73 -5.01 12.83 3.45
C GLU A 73 -5.85 12.04 2.42
N PRO A 74 -7.16 11.87 2.68
CA PRO A 74 -7.99 10.96 1.90
C PRO A 74 -8.20 11.42 0.45
N GLU A 75 -8.07 12.72 0.17
CA GLU A 75 -8.18 13.27 -1.18
C GLU A 75 -6.83 13.81 -1.65
N ALA A 76 -6.59 13.72 -2.96
CA ALA A 76 -5.40 14.31 -3.56
C ALA A 76 -5.50 15.84 -3.48
N GLU A 77 -4.46 16.48 -2.95
CA GLU A 77 -4.32 17.94 -2.91
C GLU A 77 -4.21 18.51 -4.33
N GLU A 78 -3.52 17.78 -5.23
CA GLU A 78 -3.29 18.23 -6.60
C GLU A 78 -3.41 17.06 -7.59
N ILE A 79 -3.98 17.35 -8.77
CA ILE A 79 -4.05 16.43 -9.91
C ILE A 79 -3.59 17.17 -11.17
N LEU A 80 -2.44 16.78 -11.73
CA LEU A 80 -1.88 17.40 -12.94
C LEU A 80 -1.73 16.41 -14.09
N ASP A 81 -1.95 16.89 -15.31
CA ASP A 81 -1.52 16.18 -16.52
C ASP A 81 -0.05 16.50 -16.81
N VAL A 82 0.81 15.48 -16.75
CA VAL A 82 2.25 15.61 -17.00
C VAL A 82 2.61 14.94 -18.33
N LEU A 83 3.53 15.55 -19.09
CA LEU A 83 4.08 14.96 -20.30
C LEU A 83 5.44 14.36 -19.97
N ILE A 84 5.58 13.05 -20.14
CA ILE A 84 6.90 12.44 -20.07
C ILE A 84 7.69 12.90 -21.31
N PRO A 85 8.86 13.52 -21.14
CA PRO A 85 9.62 14.07 -22.26
C PRO A 85 10.05 12.94 -23.22
N LYS A 86 10.26 13.29 -24.49
CA LYS A 86 10.77 12.34 -25.48
C LYS A 86 12.29 12.18 -25.37
N GLU A 87 12.96 13.26 -24.98
CA GLU A 87 14.40 13.35 -24.80
C GLU A 87 14.67 13.41 -23.30
N MET A 88 15.61 12.60 -22.83
CA MET A 88 15.94 12.49 -21.41
C MET A 88 17.11 13.42 -21.12
N ASP A 89 16.83 14.57 -20.50
CA ASP A 89 17.86 15.43 -19.96
C ASP A 89 18.36 14.87 -18.61
N ASP A 90 19.36 15.51 -18.02
CA ASP A 90 19.94 15.07 -16.76
C ASP A 90 18.93 15.12 -15.61
N VAL A 91 18.02 16.11 -15.63
CA VAL A 91 17.00 16.29 -14.58
C VAL A 91 16.02 15.13 -14.59
N PHE A 92 15.46 14.81 -15.75
CA PHE A 92 14.55 13.69 -15.89
C PHE A 92 15.27 12.36 -15.68
N SER A 93 16.51 12.23 -16.15
CA SER A 93 17.30 11.01 -15.95
C SER A 93 17.51 10.73 -14.47
N ASN A 94 17.90 11.74 -13.68
CA ASN A 94 18.05 11.63 -12.23
C ASN A 94 16.73 11.24 -11.55
N TYR A 95 15.62 11.87 -11.94
CA TYR A 95 14.30 11.48 -11.43
C TYR A 95 13.96 10.03 -11.77
N ASN A 96 14.23 9.60 -13.01
CA ASN A 96 13.94 8.24 -13.46
C ASN A 96 14.81 7.18 -12.78
N GLU A 97 16.00 7.52 -12.28
CA GLU A 97 16.79 6.59 -11.47
C GLU A 97 16.10 6.25 -10.14
N ILE A 98 15.44 7.22 -9.48
CA ILE A 98 14.58 6.96 -8.31
C ILE A 98 13.47 5.97 -8.69
N GLN A 99 12.88 6.15 -9.87
CA GLN A 99 11.81 5.27 -10.37
C GLN A 99 12.32 3.85 -10.63
N LYS A 100 13.51 3.71 -11.22
CA LYS A 100 14.15 2.42 -11.49
C LYS A 100 14.48 1.66 -10.22
N ALA A 101 14.94 2.36 -9.19
CA ALA A 101 15.22 1.75 -7.88
C ALA A 101 13.98 1.07 -7.27
N GLN A 102 12.78 1.62 -7.53
CA GLN A 102 11.51 1.03 -7.11
C GLN A 102 10.83 0.16 -8.20
N GLY A 103 11.59 -0.30 -9.20
CA GLY A 103 11.11 -1.22 -10.22
C GLY A 103 10.22 -0.59 -11.31
N CYS A 104 10.25 0.73 -11.44
CA CYS A 104 9.55 1.50 -12.47
C CYS A 104 10.51 2.10 -13.51
N ASP A 105 10.05 2.31 -14.74
CA ASP A 105 10.86 3.00 -15.75
C ASP A 105 10.01 3.90 -16.63
N LEU A 106 10.11 5.21 -16.38
CA LEU A 106 9.32 6.22 -17.08
C LEU A 106 9.75 6.40 -18.54
N THR A 107 10.95 5.96 -18.93
CA THR A 107 11.39 6.05 -20.35
C THR A 107 10.52 5.21 -21.27
N LYS A 108 9.91 4.12 -20.76
CA LYS A 108 8.91 3.31 -21.47
C LYS A 108 7.65 4.11 -21.85
N TYR A 109 7.44 5.26 -21.22
CA TYR A 109 6.32 6.17 -21.39
C TYR A 109 6.73 7.49 -22.04
N ALA A 110 7.91 7.56 -22.68
CA ALA A 110 8.38 8.74 -23.40
C ALA A 110 7.35 9.30 -24.39
N GLY A 111 7.12 10.62 -24.34
CA GLY A 111 6.13 11.33 -25.14
C GLY A 111 4.67 11.02 -24.80
N LYS A 112 4.39 10.32 -23.70
CA LYS A 112 3.02 10.04 -23.25
C LYS A 112 2.56 11.07 -22.23
N ARG A 113 1.26 11.41 -22.29
CA ARG A 113 0.57 12.18 -21.26
C ARG A 113 0.12 11.24 -20.14
N CYS A 114 0.54 11.55 -18.93
CA CYS A 114 0.28 10.82 -17.70
C CYS A 114 -0.43 11.76 -16.71
N LYS A 115 -0.96 11.20 -15.61
CA LYS A 115 -1.51 11.99 -14.49
C LYS A 115 -0.65 11.83 -13.25
N ARG A 116 -0.30 12.95 -12.62
CA ARG A 116 0.28 12.98 -11.27
C ARG A 116 -0.80 13.31 -10.26
N TYR A 117 -0.91 12.50 -9.22
CA TYR A 117 -1.75 12.74 -8.05
C TYR A 117 -0.82 13.03 -6.87
N THR A 118 -1.08 14.12 -6.16
CA THR A 118 -0.28 14.55 -5.01
C THR A 118 -1.11 14.43 -3.75
N TYR A 119 -0.61 13.76 -2.73
CA TYR A 119 -1.25 13.56 -1.43
C TYR A 119 -0.39 14.17 -0.32
N ILE A 120 -1.02 14.69 0.73
CA ILE A 120 -0.33 15.16 1.94
C ILE A 120 -0.02 13.93 2.81
N VAL A 121 1.22 13.79 3.27
CA VAL A 121 1.65 12.69 4.16
C VAL A 121 1.67 13.17 5.60
N ASN A 122 1.08 12.39 6.50
CA ASN A 122 0.85 12.76 7.91
C ASN A 122 1.78 12.06 8.90
N ASN A 123 2.48 11.00 8.48
CA ASN A 123 3.28 10.14 9.37
C ASN A 123 4.76 10.02 8.97
N TYR A 124 5.31 11.00 8.24
CA TYR A 124 6.74 10.98 7.90
C TYR A 124 7.62 11.14 9.15
N PRO A 125 8.64 10.27 9.40
CA PRO A 125 9.50 10.35 10.58
C PRO A 125 10.17 11.72 10.76
N ASP A 126 10.39 12.13 12.01
CA ASP A 126 10.98 13.44 12.39
C ASP A 126 10.22 14.68 11.87
N GLN A 127 9.03 14.46 11.29
CA GLN A 127 8.00 15.41 10.84
C GLN A 127 8.50 16.80 10.43
N PRO A 128 9.06 16.95 9.22
CA PRO A 128 8.94 18.21 8.50
C PRO A 128 7.47 18.46 8.19
N GLU A 129 6.98 19.68 8.41
CA GLU A 129 5.76 20.12 7.75
C GLU A 129 5.96 20.01 6.22
N ASN A 130 4.88 19.78 5.47
CA ASN A 130 4.88 19.85 4.01
C ASN A 130 5.51 18.67 3.24
N ILE A 131 5.37 17.44 3.75
CA ILE A 131 5.66 16.22 2.97
C ILE A 131 4.51 15.91 2.01
N ARG A 132 4.86 15.44 0.80
CA ARG A 132 3.94 15.04 -0.26
C ARG A 132 4.30 13.67 -0.81
N ALA A 133 3.28 12.87 -1.12
CA ALA A 133 3.41 11.64 -1.88
C ALA A 133 2.80 11.83 -3.28
N ASN A 134 3.62 11.66 -4.30
CA ASN A 134 3.25 11.77 -5.71
C ASN A 134 3.03 10.38 -6.31
N ILE A 135 1.93 10.16 -7.01
CA ILE A 135 1.68 8.97 -7.82
C ILE A 135 1.54 9.37 -9.28
N VAL A 136 2.38 8.82 -10.14
CA VAL A 136 2.32 9.00 -11.59
C VAL A 136 1.60 7.81 -12.21
N THR A 137 0.56 8.09 -13.00
CA THR A 137 -0.27 7.07 -13.63
C THR A 137 -0.35 7.22 -15.15
N TYR A 138 -0.41 6.09 -15.84
CA TYR A 138 -0.73 6.01 -17.26
C TYR A 138 -1.77 4.91 -17.50
N LYS A 139 -2.87 5.26 -18.19
CA LYS A 139 -4.00 4.34 -18.45
C LYS A 139 -4.48 3.64 -17.16
N ASN A 140 -4.73 4.43 -16.11
CA ASN A 140 -5.24 3.98 -14.80
C ASN A 140 -4.33 3.02 -14.04
N LYS A 141 -3.03 3.02 -14.34
CA LYS A 141 -2.03 2.19 -13.69
C LYS A 141 -0.89 3.03 -13.16
N ILE A 142 -0.35 2.67 -12.01
CA ILE A 142 0.85 3.28 -11.44
C ILE A 142 2.05 2.91 -12.32
N ILE A 143 2.82 3.93 -12.66
CA ILE A 143 4.05 3.81 -13.46
C ILE A 143 5.26 4.44 -12.77
N GLY A 144 5.07 5.02 -11.58
CA GLY A 144 6.10 5.68 -10.80
C GLY A 144 5.49 6.66 -9.80
N GLY A 145 6.37 7.40 -9.13
CA GLY A 145 6.05 8.41 -8.13
C GLY A 145 7.15 8.51 -7.07
N ASP A 146 6.92 9.33 -6.06
CA ASP A 146 7.93 9.71 -5.08
C ASP A 146 7.27 10.21 -3.79
N VAL A 147 8.06 10.25 -2.72
CA VAL A 147 7.76 11.01 -1.50
C VAL A 147 8.79 12.13 -1.39
N CYS A 148 8.33 13.37 -1.20
CA CYS A 148 9.20 14.54 -1.20
C CYS A 148 8.75 15.62 -0.22
N SER A 149 9.71 16.47 0.16
CA SER A 149 9.47 17.72 0.87
C SER A 149 9.40 18.89 -0.12
N ILE A 150 8.47 19.83 0.10
CA ILE A 150 8.36 21.05 -0.73
C ILE A 150 9.22 22.21 -0.22
N GLU A 151 10.05 21.99 0.81
CA GLU A 151 10.97 22.99 1.33
C GLU A 151 12.15 23.27 0.38
N LEU A 152 12.79 24.42 0.52
CA LEU A 152 13.95 24.83 -0.29
C LEU A 152 15.13 23.83 -0.25
N ASN A 153 15.35 23.20 0.90
CA ASN A 153 16.35 22.15 1.09
C ASN A 153 15.67 20.77 1.25
N GLY A 154 14.54 20.58 0.56
CA GLY A 154 13.78 19.35 0.61
C GLY A 154 14.52 18.16 -0.01
N PHE A 155 13.90 17.01 0.12
CA PHE A 155 14.39 15.74 -0.41
C PHE A 155 13.33 15.10 -1.31
N MET A 156 13.74 14.05 -2.01
CA MET A 156 12.86 13.20 -2.80
C MET A 156 13.40 11.77 -2.79
N HIS A 157 12.55 10.80 -2.48
CA HIS A 157 12.87 9.38 -2.55
C HIS A 157 11.68 8.56 -3.09
N GLY A 158 11.90 7.26 -3.32
CA GLY A 158 10.84 6.35 -3.77
C GLY A 158 9.80 6.07 -2.68
N PHE A 159 8.84 5.17 -2.94
CA PHE A 159 7.78 4.90 -1.96
C PHE A 159 8.25 4.13 -0.72
N ALA A 160 9.32 3.33 -0.80
CA ALA A 160 9.87 2.73 0.40
C ALA A 160 10.52 3.81 1.27
N ALA A 161 10.17 3.85 2.55
CA ALA A 161 10.91 4.65 3.52
C ALA A 161 12.36 4.15 3.55
N GLU A 162 13.33 5.05 3.56
CA GLU A 162 14.72 4.67 3.78
C GLU A 162 14.84 4.22 5.25
N THR A 163 15.04 2.92 5.46
CA THR A 163 15.47 2.39 6.76
C THR A 163 16.98 2.44 6.81
N ASP A 164 17.52 3.30 7.68
CA ASP A 164 18.95 3.31 8.07
C ASP A 164 19.43 1.94 8.60
#